data_AF-A0A955BXC0-F1
#
_entry.id   AF-A0A955BXC0-F1
#
_cell.length_a   1.000
_cell.length_b   1.000
_cell.length_c   1.000
_cell.angle_alpha   90.00
_cell.angle_beta   90.00
_cell.angle_gamma   90.00
#
_symmetry.space_group_name_H-M   'P 1'
#
loop_
_entity.id
_entity.type
_entity.pdbx_description
1 polymer ?
#
loop_
_entity_poly.entity_id
_entity_poly.type
_entity_poly.pdbx_seq_one_letter_code
_entity_poly.pdbx_strand_id
1 'polypeptide(L)'
;MSLFWINGILSWQLTPGGWLASGSVWQGFFNPSFWPSLLFRTLTSMATAALVATLVVNLSPRFNHDERRTLIRAAFWFLAPMVLMPPLGVWFMAVLPASARQWATGGSIAMTLFLSISVGASALIGGYAAAVLLRKGLTINGATAAMLVALGFGATAGAEFVREGVRKPYTVRGALYSNSITQPEVERLRREGCVASDPYPLRNAQETPNDQLRTGAAVFRIQCSVCHTIDGANGLLHLTDGWTDRQLHLNIAQLQRTKPFMPPFAGASEEVLALAEWIKWNEAGRPKQWKERQDEQALQAIQEYLDEAGTAPGVEVPGDQ
;
A
#
# COMPACT_ATOMS: atom_id res chain seq x y z
N MET A 1 -8.50 19.95 -12.27
CA MET A 1 -8.80 20.34 -10.87
C MET A 1 -8.86 19.14 -9.92
N SER A 2 -9.47 18.01 -10.27
CA SER A 2 -9.49 16.81 -9.40
C SER A 2 -8.10 16.32 -8.99
N LEU A 3 -7.16 16.25 -9.95
CA LEU A 3 -5.79 15.80 -9.69
C LEU A 3 -5.10 16.62 -8.59
N PHE A 4 -5.29 17.95 -8.58
CA PHE A 4 -4.67 18.84 -7.59
C PHE A 4 -5.09 18.49 -6.16
N TRP A 5 -6.40 18.33 -5.93
CA TRP A 5 -6.96 18.04 -4.61
C TRP A 5 -6.63 16.63 -4.13
N ILE A 6 -6.82 15.62 -4.99
CA ILE A 6 -6.50 14.24 -4.64
C ILE A 6 -5.01 14.05 -4.42
N ASN A 7 -4.16 14.69 -5.24
CA ASN A 7 -2.71 14.67 -5.04
C ASN A 7 -2.33 15.20 -3.66
N GLY A 8 -2.88 16.34 -3.24
CA GLY A 8 -2.58 16.89 -1.92
C GLY A 8 -2.92 15.95 -0.77
N ILE A 9 -4.04 15.22 -0.86
CA ILE A 9 -4.43 14.22 0.14
C ILE A 9 -3.45 13.03 0.10
N LEU A 10 -3.17 12.48 -1.08
CA LEU A 10 -2.32 11.29 -1.21
C LEU A 10 -0.84 11.56 -0.87
N SER A 11 -0.31 12.73 -1.22
CA SER A 11 1.07 13.08 -0.90
C SER A 11 1.26 13.38 0.59
N TRP A 12 0.22 13.92 1.25
CA TRP A 12 0.21 14.14 2.70
C TRP A 12 0.37 12.82 3.46
N GLN A 13 -0.36 11.78 3.05
CA GLN A 13 -0.26 10.44 3.69
C GLN A 13 1.19 9.94 3.82
N LEU A 14 2.03 10.21 2.81
CA LEU A 14 3.42 9.75 2.76
C LEU A 14 4.40 10.73 3.40
N THR A 15 4.24 12.03 3.13
CA THR A 15 5.08 13.09 3.67
C THR A 15 4.17 14.14 4.33
N PRO A 16 3.81 14.01 5.61
CA PRO A 16 2.96 15.02 6.26
C PRO A 16 3.65 16.35 6.55
N GLY A 17 4.99 16.38 6.55
CA GLY A 17 5.76 17.60 6.72
C GLY A 17 5.43 18.34 8.02
N GLY A 18 5.29 19.67 7.95
CA GLY A 18 5.02 20.53 9.11
C GLY A 18 3.67 20.31 9.79
N TRP A 19 2.77 19.51 9.20
CA TRP A 19 1.48 19.18 9.82
C TRP A 19 1.65 18.43 11.15
N LEU A 20 2.64 17.55 11.27
CA LEU A 20 2.86 16.77 12.51
C LEU A 20 3.12 17.67 13.72
N ALA A 21 3.77 18.82 13.53
CA ALA A 21 4.07 19.77 14.61
C ALA A 21 2.98 20.84 14.78
N SER A 22 2.40 21.33 13.67
CA SER A 22 1.51 22.51 13.70
C SER A 22 0.02 22.19 13.70
N GLY A 23 -0.38 20.98 13.30
CA GLY A 23 -1.78 20.64 13.00
C GLY A 23 -2.38 21.40 11.80
N SER A 24 -1.60 22.24 11.10
CA SER A 24 -2.09 23.08 10.02
C SER A 24 -2.39 22.27 8.76
N VAL A 25 -3.67 22.25 8.36
CA VAL A 25 -4.15 21.54 7.16
C VAL A 25 -3.38 21.97 5.90
N TRP A 26 -3.03 23.24 5.78
CA TRP A 26 -2.31 23.74 4.60
C TRP A 26 -0.85 23.30 4.54
N GLN A 27 -0.20 23.11 5.69
CA GLN A 27 1.16 22.55 5.74
C GLN A 27 1.15 21.05 5.39
N GLY A 28 0.08 20.34 5.75
CA GLY A 28 -0.15 18.96 5.33
C GLY A 28 -0.48 18.85 3.84
N PHE A 29 -1.33 19.74 3.32
CA PHE A 29 -1.72 19.75 1.92
C PHE A 29 -0.55 20.11 0.98
N PHE A 30 0.18 21.19 1.29
CA PHE A 30 1.38 21.62 0.55
C PHE A 30 2.66 21.02 1.15
N ASN A 31 2.65 19.69 1.27
CA ASN A 31 3.76 18.95 1.84
C ASN A 31 4.96 18.79 0.89
N PRO A 32 6.12 18.28 1.36
CA PRO A 32 7.34 18.19 0.55
C PRO A 32 7.19 17.44 -0.78
N SER A 33 6.35 16.39 -0.84
CA SER A 33 6.14 15.61 -2.07
C SER A 33 4.99 16.11 -2.95
N PHE A 34 4.28 17.18 -2.55
CA PHE A 34 3.14 17.73 -3.29
C PHE A 34 3.46 18.05 -4.74
N TRP A 35 4.44 18.94 -4.98
CA TRP A 35 4.81 19.43 -6.30
C TRP A 35 5.42 18.36 -7.21
N PRO A 36 6.45 17.59 -6.78
CA PRO A 36 7.00 16.54 -7.63
C PRO A 36 5.93 15.50 -7.99
N SER A 37 5.06 15.13 -7.06
CA SER A 37 3.94 14.21 -7.35
C SER A 37 2.92 14.80 -8.31
N LEU A 38 2.49 16.05 -8.11
CA LEU A 38 1.49 16.70 -8.96
C LEU A 38 1.97 16.79 -10.41
N LEU A 39 3.20 17.24 -10.61
CA LEU A 39 3.80 17.38 -11.93
C LEU A 39 3.96 15.99 -12.57
N PHE A 40 4.52 15.02 -11.85
CA PHE A 40 4.73 13.67 -12.38
C PHE A 40 3.41 13.00 -12.78
N ARG A 41 2.35 13.11 -11.96
CA ARG A 41 1.03 12.55 -12.26
C ARG A 41 0.34 13.28 -13.41
N THR A 42 0.59 14.57 -13.59
CA THR A 42 0.10 15.33 -14.75
C THR A 42 0.73 14.79 -16.04
N LEU A 43 2.06 14.62 -16.05
CA LEU A 43 2.77 14.05 -17.20
C LEU A 43 2.34 12.60 -17.50
N THR A 44 2.14 11.79 -16.46
CA THR A 44 1.63 10.43 -16.60
C THR A 44 0.24 10.42 -17.24
N SER A 45 -0.66 11.31 -16.80
CA SER A 45 -2.01 11.42 -17.35
C SER A 45 -2.01 11.84 -18.82
N MET A 46 -1.15 12.81 -19.19
CA MET A 46 -0.94 13.22 -20.58
C MET A 46 -0.42 12.06 -21.43
N ALA A 47 0.54 11.30 -20.91
CA ALA A 47 1.11 10.15 -21.59
C ALA A 47 0.06 9.05 -21.83
N THR A 48 -0.70 8.67 -20.79
CA THR A 48 -1.78 7.70 -20.93
C THR A 48 -2.82 8.15 -21.96
N ALA A 49 -3.23 9.43 -21.93
CA ALA A 49 -4.17 9.97 -22.90
C ALA A 49 -3.63 9.89 -24.35
N ALA A 50 -2.35 10.21 -24.56
CA ALA A 50 -1.69 10.13 -25.86
C ALA A 50 -1.63 8.69 -26.40
N LEU A 51 -1.29 7.73 -25.54
CA LEU A 51 -1.20 6.31 -25.88
C LEU A 51 -2.58 5.75 -26.25
N VAL A 52 -3.60 6.03 -25.42
CA VAL A 52 -4.97 5.61 -25.69
C VAL A 52 -5.52 6.26 -26.96
N ALA A 53 -5.28 7.56 -27.18
CA ALA A 53 -5.67 8.24 -28.41
C ALA A 53 -5.04 7.58 -29.65
N THR A 54 -3.77 7.20 -29.57
CA THR A 54 -3.05 6.49 -30.65
C THR A 54 -3.70 5.14 -30.96
N LEU A 55 -4.11 4.40 -29.93
CA LEU A 55 -4.82 3.13 -30.09
C LEU A 55 -6.19 3.34 -30.73
N VAL A 56 -6.98 4.30 -30.25
CA VAL A 56 -8.31 4.62 -30.78
C VAL A 56 -8.23 5.05 -32.25
N VAL A 57 -7.26 5.89 -32.62
CA VAL A 57 -7.03 6.29 -34.02
C VAL A 57 -6.67 5.09 -34.88
N ASN A 58 -5.89 4.12 -34.35
CA ASN A 58 -5.54 2.89 -35.06
C ASN A 58 -6.73 1.93 -35.23
N LEU A 59 -7.67 1.88 -34.29
CA LEU A 59 -8.83 0.99 -34.36
C LEU A 59 -10.01 1.61 -35.12
N SER A 60 -10.07 2.94 -35.23
CA SER A 60 -11.14 3.63 -35.95
C SER A 60 -11.07 3.36 -37.45
N PRO A 61 -12.14 2.87 -38.11
CA PRO A 61 -12.15 2.68 -39.57
C PRO A 61 -12.28 4.00 -40.34
N ARG A 62 -12.54 5.13 -39.67
CA ARG A 62 -12.89 6.42 -40.29
C ARG A 62 -11.73 7.16 -40.94
N PHE A 63 -10.49 6.82 -40.59
CA PHE A 63 -9.32 7.58 -41.00
C PHE A 63 -8.52 6.85 -42.07
N ASN A 64 -8.12 7.59 -43.11
CA ASN A 64 -7.16 7.11 -44.09
C ASN A 64 -5.73 7.10 -43.51
N HIS A 65 -4.76 6.58 -44.27
CA HIS A 65 -3.38 6.41 -43.78
C HIS A 65 -2.69 7.74 -43.40
N ASP A 66 -2.89 8.80 -44.17
CA ASP A 66 -2.24 10.09 -43.93
C ASP A 66 -2.88 10.86 -42.76
N GLU A 67 -4.21 10.78 -42.61
CA GLU A 67 -4.94 11.30 -41.46
C GLU A 67 -4.50 10.62 -40.16
N ARG A 68 -4.41 9.28 -40.16
CA ARG A 68 -3.91 8.52 -39.00
C ARG A 68 -2.51 8.97 -38.62
N ARG A 69 -1.60 9.06 -39.59
CA ARG A 69 -0.22 9.50 -39.34
C ARG A 69 -0.19 10.89 -38.70
N THR A 70 -1.03 11.81 -39.17
CA THR A 70 -1.12 13.18 -38.66
C THR A 70 -1.64 13.21 -37.23
N LEU A 71 -2.75 12.52 -36.96
CA LEU A 71 -3.37 12.44 -35.64
C LEU A 71 -2.47 11.75 -34.61
N ILE A 72 -1.84 10.63 -34.98
CA ILE A 72 -0.91 9.91 -34.11
C ILE A 72 0.28 10.79 -33.76
N ARG A 73 0.84 11.51 -34.74
CA ARG A 73 1.96 12.41 -34.47
C ARG A 73 1.57 13.58 -33.56
N ALA A 74 0.35 14.12 -33.73
CA ALA A 74 -0.19 15.14 -32.83
C ALA A 74 -0.36 14.58 -31.41
N ALA A 75 -0.86 13.35 -31.26
CA ALA A 75 -0.96 12.68 -29.96
C ALA A 75 0.42 12.47 -29.32
N PHE A 76 1.44 12.10 -30.09
CA PHE A 76 2.79 11.87 -29.59
C PHE A 76 3.48 13.12 -29.04
N TRP A 77 3.07 14.33 -29.46
CA TRP A 77 3.56 15.55 -28.83
C TRP A 77 3.16 15.66 -27.36
N PHE A 78 2.07 15.04 -26.94
CA PHE A 78 1.70 14.95 -25.52
C PHE A 78 2.59 13.99 -24.72
N LEU A 79 3.41 13.16 -25.38
CA LEU A 79 4.47 12.36 -24.75
C LEU A 79 5.79 13.12 -24.62
N ALA A 80 6.00 14.20 -25.37
CA ALA A 80 7.26 14.97 -25.32
C ALA A 80 7.63 15.46 -23.91
N PRO A 81 6.67 15.93 -23.07
CA PRO A 81 6.94 16.29 -21.69
C PRO A 81 7.47 15.15 -20.79
N MET A 82 7.40 13.88 -21.20
CA MET A 82 7.97 12.76 -20.45
C MET A 82 9.48 12.89 -20.20
N VAL A 83 10.19 13.72 -20.98
CA VAL A 83 11.60 14.07 -20.73
C VAL A 83 11.82 14.68 -19.34
N LEU A 84 10.78 15.27 -18.74
CA LEU A 84 10.82 15.84 -17.39
C LEU A 84 10.54 14.81 -16.29
N MET A 85 10.08 13.60 -16.62
CA MET A 85 9.78 12.57 -15.62
C MET A 85 11.03 12.12 -14.83
N PRO A 86 12.20 11.88 -15.43
CA PRO A 86 13.41 11.51 -14.67
C PRO A 86 13.82 12.53 -13.58
N PRO A 87 14.00 13.84 -13.87
CA PRO A 87 14.34 14.80 -12.82
C PRO A 87 13.23 14.97 -11.78
N LEU A 88 11.95 14.89 -12.17
CA LEU A 88 10.83 14.90 -11.21
C LEU A 88 10.82 13.66 -10.31
N GLY A 89 11.14 12.49 -10.85
CA GLY A 89 11.28 11.25 -10.08
C GLY A 89 12.45 11.32 -9.10
N VAL A 90 13.58 11.89 -9.49
CA VAL A 90 14.72 12.14 -8.59
C VAL A 90 14.32 13.12 -7.48
N TRP A 91 13.62 14.22 -7.81
CA TRP A 91 13.11 15.15 -6.81
C TRP A 91 12.14 14.47 -5.85
N PHE A 92 11.20 13.65 -6.36
CA PHE A 92 10.28 12.87 -5.54
C PHE A 92 11.04 11.95 -4.58
N MET A 93 12.01 11.18 -5.08
CA MET A 93 12.83 10.31 -4.23
C MET A 93 13.61 11.09 -3.17
N ALA A 94 14.15 12.26 -3.50
CA ALA A 94 14.92 13.08 -2.57
C ALA A 94 14.09 13.59 -1.37
N VAL A 95 12.79 13.83 -1.55
CA VAL A 95 11.89 14.28 -0.47
C VAL A 95 11.28 13.13 0.33
N LEU A 96 11.45 11.88 -0.11
CA LEU A 96 10.92 10.73 0.61
C LEU A 96 11.69 10.47 1.93
N PRO A 97 10.98 10.05 3.00
CA PRO A 97 11.60 9.57 4.23
C PRO A 97 12.61 8.45 3.96
N ALA A 98 13.66 8.36 4.77
CA ALA A 98 14.74 7.39 4.56
C ALA A 98 14.24 5.94 4.46
N SER A 99 13.35 5.53 5.36
CA SER A 99 12.76 4.19 5.32
C SER A 99 11.90 3.96 4.09
N ALA A 100 11.11 4.94 3.65
CA ALA A 100 10.33 4.85 2.40
C ALA A 100 11.23 4.68 1.16
N ARG A 101 12.37 5.39 1.11
CA ARG A 101 13.37 5.21 0.06
C ARG A 101 13.97 3.81 0.08
N GLN A 102 14.40 3.34 1.26
CA GLN A 102 15.00 2.02 1.42
C GLN A 102 14.09 0.91 0.91
N TRP A 103 12.79 0.97 1.21
CA TRP A 103 11.80 0.03 0.67
C TRP A 103 11.79 -0.03 -0.86
N ALA A 104 11.83 1.13 -1.51
CA ALA A 104 11.83 1.24 -2.97
C ALA A 104 13.17 0.84 -3.63
N THR A 105 14.29 0.94 -2.91
CA THR A 105 15.64 0.76 -3.44
C THR A 105 16.38 -0.47 -2.89
N GLY A 106 15.66 -1.54 -2.55
CA GLY A 106 16.25 -2.83 -2.17
C GLY A 106 15.73 -3.45 -0.86
N GLY A 107 15.07 -2.67 0.00
CA GLY A 107 14.48 -3.16 1.24
C GLY A 107 13.29 -4.10 1.03
N SER A 108 12.60 -3.97 -0.11
CA SER A 108 11.63 -4.97 -0.59
C SER A 108 11.96 -5.36 -2.02
N ILE A 109 12.20 -6.66 -2.25
CA ILE A 109 12.43 -7.21 -3.60
C ILE A 109 11.25 -6.88 -4.52
N ALA A 110 10.02 -7.04 -4.03
CA ALA A 110 8.82 -6.76 -4.79
C ALA A 110 8.72 -5.27 -5.18
N MET A 111 8.86 -4.35 -4.23
CA MET A 111 8.75 -2.91 -4.54
C MET A 111 9.86 -2.45 -5.49
N THR A 112 11.09 -2.95 -5.28
CA THR A 112 12.23 -2.63 -6.15
C THR A 112 11.98 -3.13 -7.58
N LEU A 113 11.49 -4.37 -7.73
CA LEU A 113 11.14 -4.94 -9.02
C LEU A 113 10.05 -4.13 -9.73
N PHE A 114 8.95 -3.80 -9.06
CA PHE A 114 7.86 -3.03 -9.65
C PHE A 114 8.30 -1.60 -10.01
N LEU A 115 9.15 -0.97 -9.21
CA LEU A 115 9.75 0.31 -9.55
C LEU A 115 10.61 0.19 -10.81
N SER A 116 11.51 -0.78 -10.88
CA SER A 116 12.39 -1.01 -12.04
C SER A 116 11.60 -1.30 -13.31
N ILE A 117 10.54 -2.12 -13.23
CA ILE A 117 9.64 -2.39 -14.36
C ILE A 117 8.95 -1.10 -14.80
N SER A 118 8.45 -0.29 -13.86
CA SER A 118 7.74 0.96 -14.18
C SER A 118 8.67 1.99 -14.83
N VAL A 119 9.89 2.13 -14.32
CA VAL A 119 10.92 2.99 -14.90
C VAL A 119 11.33 2.48 -16.29
N GLY A 120 11.58 1.18 -16.44
CA GLY A 120 11.96 0.56 -17.71
C GLY A 120 10.88 0.71 -18.78
N ALA A 121 9.62 0.41 -18.44
CA ALA A 121 8.48 0.58 -19.34
C ALA A 121 8.29 2.06 -19.75
N SER A 122 8.42 2.99 -18.80
CA SER A 122 8.36 4.44 -19.08
C SER A 122 9.50 4.90 -19.99
N ALA A 123 10.71 4.38 -19.79
CA ALA A 123 11.87 4.67 -20.62
C ALA A 123 11.69 4.13 -22.06
N LEU A 124 11.13 2.93 -22.21
CA LEU A 124 10.81 2.36 -23.52
C LEU A 124 9.76 3.20 -24.26
N ILE A 125 8.69 3.62 -23.57
CA ILE A 125 7.66 4.51 -24.13
C ILE A 125 8.28 5.84 -24.55
N GLY A 126 9.06 6.48 -23.67
CA GLY A 126 9.71 7.76 -23.94
C GLY A 126 10.72 7.68 -25.10
N GLY A 127 11.54 6.63 -25.14
CA GLY A 127 12.50 6.38 -26.22
C GLY A 127 11.81 6.15 -27.56
N TYR A 128 10.72 5.38 -27.57
CA TYR A 128 9.91 5.18 -28.78
C TYR A 128 9.22 6.48 -29.23
N ALA A 129 8.69 7.26 -28.29
CA ALA A 129 8.11 8.57 -28.59
C ALA A 129 9.13 9.53 -29.21
N ALA A 130 10.34 9.60 -28.65
CA ALA A 130 11.42 10.38 -29.22
C ALA A 130 11.78 9.93 -30.64
N ALA A 131 11.86 8.62 -30.89
CA ALA A 131 12.13 8.09 -32.22
C ALA A 131 11.06 8.52 -33.24
N VAL A 132 9.77 8.42 -32.89
CA VAL A 132 8.64 8.83 -33.75
C VAL A 132 8.65 10.34 -34.02
N LEU A 133 8.94 11.16 -33.01
CA LEU A 133 8.97 12.61 -33.16
C LEU A 133 10.15 13.07 -34.02
N LEU A 134 11.32 12.44 -33.88
CA LEU A 134 12.54 12.77 -34.61
C LEU A 134 12.57 12.19 -36.04
N ARG A 135 12.03 10.98 -36.25
CA ARG A 135 12.02 10.33 -37.56
C ARG A 135 10.64 10.44 -38.24
N LYS A 136 10.54 11.36 -39.21
CA LYS A 136 9.26 11.67 -39.89
C LYS A 136 8.58 10.50 -40.62
N GLY A 137 9.28 9.39 -40.85
CA GLY A 137 8.77 8.22 -41.59
C GLY A 137 8.29 7.05 -40.72
N LEU A 138 8.38 7.12 -39.39
CA LEU A 138 7.90 6.03 -38.54
C LEU A 138 6.36 6.05 -38.45
N THR A 139 5.74 4.93 -38.81
CA THR A 139 4.30 4.70 -38.64
C THR A 139 4.07 3.75 -37.46
N ILE A 140 2.97 3.97 -36.74
CA ILE A 140 2.58 3.15 -35.59
C ILE A 140 1.32 2.39 -35.99
N ASN A 141 1.41 1.07 -36.04
CA ASN A 141 0.27 0.21 -36.30
C ASN A 141 -0.52 -0.08 -35.01
N GLY A 142 -1.70 -0.69 -35.14
CA GLY A 142 -2.56 -1.02 -34.02
C GLY A 142 -1.92 -1.95 -32.97
N ALA A 143 -1.10 -2.91 -33.40
CA ALA A 143 -0.41 -3.83 -32.49
C ALA A 143 0.62 -3.10 -31.60
N THR A 144 1.43 -2.22 -32.20
CA THR A 144 2.38 -1.38 -31.46
C THR A 144 1.63 -0.41 -30.53
N ALA A 145 0.53 0.19 -30.99
CA ALA A 145 -0.29 1.06 -30.15
C ALA A 145 -0.85 0.31 -28.93
N ALA A 146 -1.38 -0.90 -29.12
CA ALA A 146 -1.89 -1.74 -28.04
C ALA A 146 -0.78 -2.14 -27.04
N MET A 147 0.40 -2.50 -27.55
CA MET A 147 1.57 -2.80 -26.73
C MET A 147 2.01 -1.60 -25.89
N LEU A 148 2.09 -0.39 -26.47
CA LEU A 148 2.45 0.81 -25.74
C LEU A 148 1.43 1.15 -24.66
N VAL A 149 0.13 0.97 -24.94
CA VAL A 149 -0.94 1.13 -23.94
C VAL A 149 -0.77 0.12 -22.80
N ALA A 150 -0.51 -1.15 -23.11
CA ALA A 150 -0.26 -2.18 -22.10
C ALA A 150 0.96 -1.85 -21.23
N LEU A 151 2.06 -1.37 -21.83
CA LEU A 151 3.23 -0.90 -21.09
C LEU A 151 2.90 0.31 -20.20
N GLY A 152 2.11 1.27 -20.70
CA GLY A 152 1.70 2.45 -19.94
C GLY A 152 0.85 2.11 -18.71
N PHE A 153 -0.12 1.20 -18.87
CA PHE A 153 -0.91 0.70 -17.74
C PHE A 153 -0.07 -0.13 -16.78
N GLY A 154 0.84 -0.99 -17.28
CA GLY A 154 1.76 -1.76 -16.44
C GLY A 154 2.68 -0.87 -15.61
N ALA A 155 3.24 0.19 -16.20
CA ALA A 155 4.06 1.17 -15.50
C ALA A 155 3.26 1.93 -14.43
N THR A 156 2.01 2.29 -14.75
CA THR A 156 1.12 2.98 -13.79
C THR A 156 0.76 2.07 -12.62
N ALA A 157 0.42 0.80 -12.89
CA ALA A 157 0.09 -0.18 -11.86
C ALA A 157 1.28 -0.47 -10.94
N GLY A 158 2.48 -0.67 -11.50
CA GLY A 158 3.69 -0.86 -10.72
C GLY A 158 4.04 0.36 -9.87
N ALA A 159 3.92 1.58 -10.42
CA ALA A 159 4.15 2.81 -9.67
C ALA A 159 3.14 3.00 -8.51
N GLU A 160 1.87 2.67 -8.71
CA GLU A 160 0.85 2.73 -7.65
C GLU A 160 1.07 1.66 -6.57
N PHE A 161 1.53 0.46 -6.94
CA PHE A 161 1.95 -0.57 -5.98
C PHE A 161 3.10 -0.07 -5.10
N VAL A 162 4.13 0.53 -5.70
CA VAL A 162 5.27 1.10 -4.96
C VAL A 162 4.81 2.24 -4.07
N ARG A 163 4.00 3.19 -4.57
CA ARG A 163 3.45 4.30 -3.79
C ARG A 163 2.68 3.82 -2.55
N GLU A 164 1.85 2.79 -2.72
CA GLU A 164 1.10 2.18 -1.61
C GLU A 164 2.01 1.46 -0.62
N GLY A 165 3.05 0.79 -1.12
CA GLY A 165 4.01 0.07 -0.31
C GLY A 165 4.86 0.98 0.58
N VAL A 166 5.44 2.04 0.01
CA VAL A 166 6.41 2.90 0.71
C VAL A 166 5.82 3.74 1.84
N ARG A 167 4.49 3.89 1.90
CA ARG A 167 3.80 4.57 3.02
C ARG A 167 3.55 3.66 4.23
N LYS A 168 3.60 2.33 4.07
CA LYS A 168 3.33 1.38 5.15
C LYS A 168 4.37 1.53 6.28
N PRO A 169 4.00 1.29 7.55
CA PRO A 169 2.70 0.78 8.04
C PRO A 169 1.59 1.84 8.19
N TYR A 170 1.78 3.05 7.68
CA TYR A 170 0.90 4.19 7.96
C TYR A 170 -0.20 4.42 6.94
N THR A 171 -1.33 4.94 7.42
CA THR A 171 -2.28 5.73 6.63
C THR A 171 -1.82 7.17 6.52
N VAL A 172 -1.41 7.78 7.63
CA VAL A 172 -0.73 9.07 7.67
C VAL A 172 0.55 8.90 8.46
N ARG A 173 1.69 9.07 7.78
CA ARG A 173 3.00 8.75 8.35
C ARG A 173 3.22 9.44 9.69
N GLY A 174 3.59 8.68 10.72
CA GLY A 174 3.87 9.23 12.06
C GLY A 174 2.64 9.71 12.85
N ALA A 175 1.42 9.51 12.35
CA ALA A 175 0.20 9.89 13.06
C ALA A 175 -0.82 8.75 13.17
N LEU A 176 -1.03 8.00 12.07
CA LEU A 176 -2.09 7.01 11.99
C LEU A 176 -1.65 5.76 11.23
N TYR A 177 -1.78 4.59 11.85
CA TYR A 177 -1.48 3.32 11.21
C TYR A 177 -2.53 2.88 10.17
N SER A 178 -2.21 1.83 9.43
CA SER A 178 -3.09 1.29 8.38
C SER A 178 -4.41 0.74 8.93
N ASN A 179 -4.45 0.32 10.20
CA ASN A 179 -5.65 -0.09 10.92
C ASN A 179 -6.34 1.05 11.68
N SER A 180 -6.00 2.31 11.36
CA SER A 180 -6.58 3.50 11.98
C SER A 180 -6.37 3.62 13.50
N ILE A 181 -5.36 2.94 14.04
CA ILE A 181 -4.89 3.11 15.43
C ILE A 181 -3.72 4.09 15.42
N THR A 182 -3.69 5.03 16.36
CA THR A 182 -2.55 5.94 16.55
C THR A 182 -1.48 5.31 17.44
N GLN A 183 -0.24 5.80 17.37
CA GLN A 183 0.85 5.27 18.20
C GLN A 183 0.58 5.35 19.72
N PRO A 184 0.03 6.45 20.28
CA PRO A 184 -0.36 6.49 21.69
C PRO A 184 -1.48 5.49 22.04
N GLU A 185 -2.40 5.22 21.11
CA GLU A 185 -3.47 4.25 21.34
C GLU A 185 -2.95 2.82 21.41
N VAL A 186 -1.87 2.46 20.69
CA VAL A 186 -1.25 1.13 20.82
C VAL A 186 -0.90 0.84 22.27
N GLU A 187 -0.30 1.81 22.97
CA GLU A 187 0.10 1.66 24.37
C GLU A 187 -1.11 1.53 25.30
N ARG A 188 -2.16 2.33 25.08
CA ARG A 188 -3.41 2.22 25.85
C ARG A 188 -4.07 0.85 25.63
N LEU A 189 -4.24 0.44 24.38
CA LEU A 189 -4.94 -0.80 24.00
C LEU A 189 -4.15 -2.05 24.43
N ARG A 190 -2.81 -1.97 24.54
CA ARG A 190 -1.98 -3.01 25.15
C ARG A 190 -2.34 -3.30 26.61
N ARG A 191 -2.82 -2.30 27.35
CA ARG A 191 -3.22 -2.44 28.76
C ARG A 191 -4.71 -2.74 28.93
N GLU A 192 -5.56 -2.07 28.16
CA GLU A 192 -7.02 -2.12 28.32
C GLU A 192 -7.68 -3.21 27.47
N GLY A 193 -7.00 -3.69 26.43
CA GLY A 193 -7.57 -4.52 25.37
C GLY A 193 -8.21 -3.69 24.26
N CYS A 194 -8.00 -4.08 23.00
CA CYS A 194 -8.60 -3.41 21.86
C CYS A 194 -10.10 -3.65 21.69
N VAL A 195 -10.62 -4.76 22.19
CA VAL A 195 -12.06 -5.07 22.08
C VAL A 195 -12.88 -4.44 23.20
N ALA A 196 -12.25 -4.01 24.30
CA ALA A 196 -12.94 -3.60 25.53
C ALA A 196 -13.87 -2.39 25.34
N SER A 197 -13.48 -1.46 24.46
CA SER A 197 -14.25 -0.25 24.15
C SER A 197 -14.76 -0.23 22.71
N ASP A 198 -14.84 -1.39 22.05
CA ASP A 198 -15.31 -1.47 20.66
C ASP A 198 -16.84 -1.34 20.59
N PRO A 199 -17.38 -0.25 20.00
CA PRO A 199 -18.83 -0.03 19.94
C PRO A 199 -19.50 -0.87 18.85
N TYR A 200 -18.74 -1.56 17.99
CA TYR A 200 -19.28 -2.20 16.80
C TYR A 200 -19.63 -3.68 17.08
N PRO A 201 -20.87 -4.14 16.77
CA PRO A 201 -21.25 -5.54 16.96
C PRO A 201 -20.61 -6.45 15.91
N LEU A 202 -20.25 -7.68 16.30
CA LEU A 202 -19.83 -8.70 15.35
C LEU A 202 -21.03 -9.19 14.54
N ARG A 203 -20.91 -9.16 13.20
CA ARG A 203 -21.99 -9.58 12.28
C ARG A 203 -22.46 -11.02 12.54
N ASN A 204 -21.54 -11.92 12.85
CA ASN A 204 -21.77 -13.36 12.99
C ASN A 204 -21.41 -13.86 14.39
N ALA A 205 -21.66 -13.07 15.44
CA ALA A 205 -21.32 -13.43 16.84
C ALA A 205 -21.91 -14.78 17.30
N GLN A 206 -23.03 -15.20 16.69
CA GLN A 206 -23.71 -16.45 17.02
C GLN A 206 -23.03 -17.69 16.40
N GLU A 207 -22.16 -17.50 15.40
CA GLU A 207 -21.44 -18.61 14.76
C GLU A 207 -20.21 -19.06 15.58
N THR A 208 -19.68 -18.17 16.42
CA THR A 208 -18.56 -18.48 17.31
C THR A 208 -19.06 -19.23 18.56
N PRO A 209 -18.49 -20.40 18.87
CA PRO A 209 -19.02 -21.29 19.90
C PRO A 209 -18.77 -20.82 21.35
N ASN A 210 -17.89 -19.85 21.58
CA ASN A 210 -17.50 -19.39 22.91
C ASN A 210 -17.03 -17.92 22.89
N ASP A 211 -16.77 -17.34 24.07
CA ASP A 211 -16.38 -15.92 24.18
C ASP A 211 -14.96 -15.66 23.70
N GLN A 212 -14.03 -16.60 23.90
CA GLN A 212 -12.66 -16.47 23.40
C GLN A 212 -12.62 -16.30 21.88
N LEU A 213 -13.40 -17.08 21.13
CA LEU A 213 -13.49 -16.95 19.67
C LEU A 213 -14.25 -15.70 19.23
N ARG A 214 -15.20 -15.20 20.03
CA ARG A 214 -15.82 -13.88 19.80
C ARG A 214 -14.77 -12.77 19.91
N THR A 215 -13.95 -12.80 20.96
CA THR A 215 -12.84 -11.86 21.14
C THR A 215 -11.87 -11.92 19.97
N GLY A 216 -11.42 -13.11 19.56
CA GLY A 216 -10.53 -13.27 18.42
C GLY A 216 -11.11 -12.73 17.10
N ALA A 217 -12.40 -12.93 16.86
CA ALA A 217 -13.10 -12.36 15.70
C ALA A 217 -13.15 -10.82 15.74
N ALA A 218 -13.35 -10.23 16.93
CA ALA A 218 -13.33 -8.79 17.12
C ALA A 218 -11.94 -8.20 16.89
N VAL A 219 -10.89 -8.83 17.44
CA VAL A 219 -9.49 -8.46 17.18
C VAL A 219 -9.19 -8.49 15.68
N PHE A 220 -9.56 -9.57 14.98
CA PHE A 220 -9.39 -9.67 13.54
C PHE A 220 -10.09 -8.51 12.80
N ARG A 221 -11.34 -8.20 13.16
CA ARG A 221 -12.07 -7.08 12.57
C ARG A 221 -11.33 -5.75 12.76
N ILE A 222 -10.93 -5.45 13.99
CA ILE A 222 -10.31 -4.16 14.34
C ILE A 222 -8.95 -3.99 13.66
N GLN A 223 -8.08 -5.01 13.75
CA GLN A 223 -6.66 -4.84 13.43
C GLN A 223 -6.23 -5.48 12.11
N CYS A 224 -6.87 -6.58 11.70
CA CYS A 224 -6.40 -7.40 10.59
C CYS A 224 -7.22 -7.18 9.31
N SER A 225 -8.54 -7.00 9.43
CA SER A 225 -9.48 -7.02 8.30
C SER A 225 -9.29 -5.89 7.30
N VAL A 226 -8.58 -4.83 7.70
CA VAL A 226 -8.20 -3.71 6.83
C VAL A 226 -7.20 -4.12 5.73
N CYS A 227 -6.40 -5.16 5.98
CA CYS A 227 -5.36 -5.64 5.07
C CYS A 227 -5.56 -7.10 4.65
N HIS A 228 -6.22 -7.90 5.49
CA HIS A 228 -6.35 -9.34 5.31
C HIS A 228 -7.81 -9.73 5.12
N THR A 229 -8.05 -10.58 4.12
CA THR A 229 -9.26 -11.39 4.09
C THR A 229 -9.07 -12.61 5.00
N ILE A 230 -10.13 -13.38 5.25
CA ILE A 230 -9.98 -14.66 5.96
C ILE A 230 -9.31 -15.68 5.03
N ASP A 231 -9.90 -15.95 3.87
CA ASP A 231 -9.50 -17.02 2.93
C ASP A 231 -9.54 -16.56 1.47
N GLY A 232 -8.79 -15.51 1.14
CA GLY A 232 -8.81 -14.93 -0.21
C GLY A 232 -7.57 -14.10 -0.51
N ALA A 233 -7.77 -12.94 -1.12
CA ALA A 233 -6.68 -12.01 -1.38
C ALA A 233 -5.98 -11.62 -0.06
N ASN A 234 -4.68 -11.89 0.02
CA ASN A 234 -3.89 -11.71 1.24
C ASN A 234 -4.54 -12.40 2.46
N GLY A 235 -5.13 -13.58 2.25
CA GLY A 235 -5.93 -14.31 3.24
C GLY A 235 -5.11 -14.77 4.43
N LEU A 236 -5.63 -14.53 5.64
CA LEU A 236 -4.93 -14.86 6.88
C LEU A 236 -4.67 -16.36 7.00
N LEU A 237 -5.65 -17.22 6.68
CA LEU A 237 -5.51 -18.68 6.79
C LEU A 237 -4.41 -19.23 5.87
N HIS A 238 -4.24 -18.65 4.69
CA HIS A 238 -3.16 -19.04 3.78
C HIS A 238 -1.78 -18.59 4.30
N LEU A 239 -1.71 -17.42 4.93
CA LEU A 239 -0.46 -16.87 5.44
C LEU A 239 0.01 -17.54 6.74
N THR A 240 -0.94 -18.08 7.52
CA THR A 240 -0.68 -18.79 8.77
C THR A 240 -0.61 -20.31 8.62
N ASP A 241 -0.86 -20.82 7.41
CA ASP A 241 -0.86 -22.26 7.15
C ASP A 241 0.44 -22.93 7.61
N GLY A 242 0.28 -24.03 8.35
CA GLY A 242 1.40 -24.79 8.93
C GLY A 242 2.13 -24.11 10.09
N TRP A 243 1.69 -22.94 10.57
CA TRP A 243 2.30 -22.34 11.76
C TRP A 243 1.98 -23.15 13.01
N THR A 244 3.00 -23.36 13.84
CA THR A 244 2.81 -23.86 15.20
C THR A 244 2.13 -22.81 16.08
N ASP A 245 1.52 -23.24 17.19
CA ASP A 245 0.98 -22.33 18.22
C ASP A 245 1.98 -21.24 18.62
N ARG A 246 3.23 -21.64 18.87
CA ARG A 246 4.28 -20.70 19.24
C ARG A 246 4.54 -19.67 18.14
N GLN A 247 4.55 -20.09 16.88
CA GLN A 247 4.74 -19.19 15.75
C GLN A 247 3.56 -18.24 15.57
N LEU A 248 2.32 -18.70 15.74
CA LEU A 248 1.14 -17.84 15.75
C LEU A 248 1.26 -16.76 16.83
N HIS A 249 1.53 -17.15 18.07
CA HIS A 249 1.68 -16.22 19.19
C HIS A 249 2.79 -15.20 18.95
N LEU A 250 4.00 -15.66 18.58
CA LEU A 250 5.14 -14.79 18.33
C LEU A 250 4.91 -13.84 17.15
N ASN A 251 4.44 -14.35 16.02
CA ASN A 251 4.27 -13.52 14.82
C ASN A 251 3.19 -12.46 15.01
N ILE A 252 2.07 -12.79 15.68
CA ILE A 252 1.00 -11.83 16.02
C ILE A 252 1.49 -10.84 17.08
N ALA A 253 2.23 -11.29 18.09
CA ALA A 253 2.79 -10.41 19.12
C ALA A 253 3.76 -9.36 18.55
N GLN A 254 4.54 -9.76 17.54
CA GLN A 254 5.67 -9.02 16.99
C GLN A 254 5.49 -8.65 15.51
N LEU A 255 4.26 -8.33 15.07
CA LEU A 255 3.94 -8.02 13.66
C LEU A 255 4.93 -7.03 13.04
N GLN A 256 5.25 -5.97 13.77
CA GLN A 256 6.15 -4.91 13.31
C GLN A 256 7.60 -5.36 13.10
N ARG A 257 8.02 -6.47 13.72
CA ARG A 257 9.37 -7.04 13.55
C ARG A 257 9.40 -8.10 12.46
N THR A 258 8.40 -8.98 12.48
CA THR A 258 8.31 -10.10 11.54
C THR A 258 7.88 -9.64 10.15
N LYS A 259 7.07 -8.58 10.09
CA LYS A 259 6.56 -7.92 8.88
C LYS A 259 6.57 -6.39 9.07
N PRO A 260 7.69 -5.71 8.82
CA PRO A 260 7.83 -4.26 9.11
C PRO A 260 6.84 -3.31 8.42
N PHE A 261 6.10 -3.78 7.42
CA PHE A 261 4.99 -3.05 6.78
C PHE A 261 3.66 -3.15 7.55
N MET A 262 3.58 -3.96 8.61
CA MET A 262 2.43 -4.06 9.51
C MET A 262 2.62 -3.15 10.74
N PRO A 263 1.53 -2.56 11.25
CA PRO A 263 1.60 -1.83 12.51
C PRO A 263 1.85 -2.78 13.69
N PRO A 264 2.35 -2.26 14.82
CA PRO A 264 2.42 -3.02 16.06
C PRO A 264 1.04 -3.56 16.46
N PHE A 265 1.00 -4.77 17.02
CA PHE A 265 -0.24 -5.30 17.55
C PHE A 265 -0.69 -4.47 18.75
N ALA A 266 -1.91 -3.97 18.71
CA ALA A 266 -2.50 -3.11 19.73
C ALA A 266 -3.51 -3.92 20.54
N GLY A 267 -3.06 -4.65 21.56
CA GLY A 267 -3.95 -5.48 22.36
C GLY A 267 -3.20 -6.25 23.45
N ALA A 268 -3.96 -6.79 24.40
CA ALA A 268 -3.45 -7.56 25.53
C ALA A 268 -3.05 -8.99 25.11
N SER A 269 -2.35 -9.71 25.99
CA SER A 269 -1.88 -11.07 25.73
C SER A 269 -3.03 -12.05 25.44
N GLU A 270 -4.15 -11.85 26.12
CA GLU A 270 -5.39 -12.59 26.00
C GLU A 270 -6.03 -12.42 24.62
N GLU A 271 -5.89 -11.24 24.01
CA GLU A 271 -6.42 -10.92 22.69
C GLU A 271 -5.57 -11.54 21.57
N VAL A 272 -4.25 -11.63 21.77
CA VAL A 272 -3.36 -12.39 20.87
C VAL A 272 -3.73 -13.86 20.90
N LEU A 273 -3.90 -14.44 22.10
CA LEU A 273 -4.28 -15.84 22.26
C LEU A 273 -5.66 -16.10 21.64
N ALA A 274 -6.63 -15.22 21.89
CA ALA A 274 -7.97 -15.30 21.32
C ALA A 274 -7.95 -15.25 19.78
N LEU A 275 -7.14 -14.36 19.19
CA LEU A 275 -6.96 -14.28 17.74
C LEU A 275 -6.33 -15.57 17.18
N ALA A 276 -5.30 -16.10 17.84
CA ALA A 276 -4.65 -17.35 17.41
C ALA A 276 -5.62 -18.54 17.44
N GLU A 277 -6.42 -18.68 18.51
CA GLU A 277 -7.46 -19.71 18.59
C GLU A 277 -8.57 -19.50 17.54
N TRP A 278 -8.91 -18.26 17.22
CA TRP A 278 -9.86 -17.94 16.15
C TRP A 278 -9.34 -18.30 14.75
N ILE A 279 -8.05 -18.09 14.49
CA ILE A 279 -7.41 -18.53 13.24
C ILE A 279 -7.47 -20.06 13.15
N LYS A 280 -7.04 -20.77 14.19
CA LYS A 280 -7.07 -22.25 14.24
C LYS A 280 -8.47 -22.82 14.10
N TRP A 281 -9.48 -22.19 14.70
CA TRP A 281 -10.87 -22.57 14.53
C TRP A 281 -11.36 -22.43 13.09
N ASN A 282 -10.92 -21.38 12.38
CA ASN A 282 -11.22 -21.22 10.95
C ASN A 282 -10.49 -22.27 10.10
N GLU A 283 -9.20 -22.54 10.37
CA GLU A 283 -8.41 -23.58 9.69
C GLU A 283 -9.02 -24.98 9.89
N ALA A 284 -9.58 -25.25 11.08
CA ALA A 284 -10.27 -26.50 11.40
C ALA A 284 -11.68 -26.63 10.78
N GLY A 285 -12.09 -25.70 9.91
CA GLY A 285 -13.40 -25.74 9.25
C GLY A 285 -14.56 -25.31 10.15
N ARG A 286 -14.32 -24.43 11.13
CA ARG A 286 -15.33 -23.81 12.00
C ARG A 286 -16.23 -24.83 12.72
N PRO A 287 -15.67 -25.78 13.49
CA PRO A 287 -16.47 -26.74 14.23
C PRO A 287 -17.40 -26.03 15.23
N LYS A 288 -18.59 -26.62 15.46
CA LYS A 288 -19.60 -26.09 16.40
C LYS A 288 -19.16 -26.13 17.87
N GLN A 289 -18.13 -26.90 18.17
CA GLN A 289 -17.57 -27.01 19.52
C GLN A 289 -16.08 -26.68 19.42
N TRP A 290 -15.64 -25.76 20.27
CA TRP A 290 -14.24 -25.41 20.44
C TRP A 290 -13.99 -25.20 21.92
N LYS A 291 -13.02 -25.93 22.47
CA LYS A 291 -12.69 -25.80 23.89
C LYS A 291 -11.94 -24.49 24.09
N GLU A 292 -12.41 -23.67 25.03
CA GLU A 292 -11.65 -22.48 25.42
C GLU A 292 -10.31 -22.88 26.00
N ARG A 293 -9.26 -22.21 25.53
CA ARG A 293 -7.91 -22.40 26.01
C ARG A 293 -7.64 -21.44 27.15
N GLN A 294 -7.38 -22.02 28.33
CA GLN A 294 -6.84 -21.33 29.49
C GLN A 294 -5.41 -21.83 29.68
N ASP A 295 -4.44 -21.02 29.25
CA ASP A 295 -3.03 -21.41 29.21
C ASP A 295 -2.17 -20.24 29.70
N GLU A 296 -1.94 -20.21 31.01
CA GLU A 296 -1.17 -19.15 31.68
C GLU A 296 0.28 -19.07 31.17
N GLN A 297 0.87 -20.21 30.79
CA GLN A 297 2.21 -20.24 30.22
C GLN A 297 2.24 -19.58 28.83
N ALA A 298 1.23 -19.85 28.00
CA ALA A 298 1.10 -19.18 26.70
C ALA A 298 0.86 -17.67 26.87
N LEU A 299 0.02 -17.25 27.81
CA LEU A 299 -0.22 -15.82 28.08
C LEU A 299 1.05 -15.11 28.53
N GLN A 300 1.82 -15.72 29.44
CA GLN A 300 3.10 -15.16 29.89
C GLN A 300 4.09 -15.06 28.72
N ALA A 301 4.23 -16.12 27.91
CA ALA A 301 5.13 -16.10 26.75
C ALA A 301 4.69 -15.06 25.70
N ILE A 302 3.38 -14.90 25.47
CA ILE A 302 2.86 -13.85 24.61
C ILE A 302 3.25 -12.50 25.17
N GLN A 303 3.01 -12.23 26.46
CA GLN A 303 3.34 -10.96 27.10
C GLN A 303 4.82 -10.61 26.95
N GLU A 304 5.72 -11.59 27.16
CA GLU A 304 7.15 -11.42 26.90
C GLU A 304 7.44 -10.99 25.46
N TYR A 305 6.77 -11.60 24.46
CA TYR A 305 6.90 -11.19 23.07
C TYR A 305 6.37 -9.77 22.81
N LEU A 306 5.27 -9.37 23.46
CA LEU A 306 4.71 -8.02 23.34
C LEU A 306 5.68 -6.98 23.91
N ASP A 307 6.23 -7.25 25.09
CA ASP A 307 7.18 -6.38 25.79
C ASP A 307 8.49 -6.26 25.03
N GLU A 308 9.00 -7.39 24.52
CA GLU A 308 10.20 -7.41 23.69
C GLU A 308 10.01 -6.54 22.44
N ALA A 309 8.85 -6.64 21.78
CA ALA A 309 8.58 -5.93 20.54
C ALA A 309 8.26 -4.44 20.72
N GLY A 310 7.75 -4.07 21.90
CA GLY A 310 7.35 -2.71 22.24
C GLY A 310 6.13 -2.20 21.45
N THR A 311 5.84 -0.91 21.59
CA THR A 311 4.71 -0.22 20.93
C THR A 311 5.14 0.63 19.74
N ALA A 312 6.44 0.80 19.54
CA ALA A 312 7.01 1.55 18.43
C ALA A 312 6.87 0.78 17.10
N PRO A 313 6.76 1.48 15.97
CA PRO A 313 6.79 0.86 14.65
C PRO A 313 8.14 0.16 14.40
N GLY A 314 8.14 -0.90 13.59
CA GLY A 314 9.39 -1.55 13.14
C GLY A 314 10.16 -0.75 12.09
N VAL A 315 9.72 0.48 11.82
CA VAL A 315 10.29 1.38 10.82
C VAL A 315 10.60 2.71 11.49
N GLU A 316 11.84 3.17 11.37
CA GLU A 316 12.24 4.48 11.91
C GLU A 316 11.44 5.61 11.23
N VAL A 317 10.82 6.44 12.07
CA VAL A 317 10.18 7.70 11.68
C VAL A 317 11.06 8.82 12.22
N PRO A 318 11.66 9.66 11.34
CA PRO A 318 12.39 10.83 11.80
C PRO A 318 11.42 11.78 12.53
N GLY A 319 11.67 12.07 13.81
CA GLY A 319 10.86 12.98 14.62
C GLY A 319 10.56 12.56 16.06
N ASP A 320 10.90 11.33 16.47
CA ASP A 320 10.79 10.87 17.87
C ASP A 320 12.05 11.17 18.74
N GLN A 321 12.75 12.28 18.43
CA GLN A 321 13.69 12.94 19.35
C GLN A 321 13.29 14.41 19.51
#